data_AF-S7WZ12-F1
#
_entry.id   AF-S7WZ12-F1
#
_cell.length_a   1.000
_cell.length_b   1.000
_cell.length_c   1.000
_cell.angle_alpha   90.00
_cell.angle_beta   90.00
_cell.angle_gamma   90.00
#
_symmetry.space_group_name_H-M   'P 1'
#
loop_
_entity.id
_entity.type
_entity.pdbx_description
1 polymer ?
#
loop_
_entity_poly.entity_id
_entity_poly.type
_entity_poly.pdbx_seq_one_letter_code
_entity_poly.pdbx_strand_id
1 'polypeptide(L)'
;MTNAEYIQFIESGGYTNFNLWHSDGWEFINNNDIKAPLYWYKIEGKWHHYTFNGLQAVNENLPVQHVSYYEAFAFAEWKGMRLPTEFEWEVAADQFSWGQLWEWTSSAYLPYPGFQKAPGALGEYNGKFMVNQQVLRGASVATACNHSRKTYRNFFAPPSQWIFSGIRLAK
;
A
#
# COMPACT_ATOMS: atom_id res chain seq x y z
N MET A 1 -4.28 0.60 -9.45
CA MET A 1 -4.98 1.89 -9.44
C MET A 1 -4.02 2.94 -9.96
N THR A 2 -4.46 3.79 -10.89
CA THR A 2 -3.58 4.78 -11.52
C THR A 2 -3.50 6.08 -10.73
N ASN A 3 -2.49 6.89 -11.04
CA ASN A 3 -2.37 8.25 -10.53
C ASN A 3 -3.58 9.10 -10.92
N ALA A 4 -4.14 8.94 -12.12
CA ALA A 4 -5.34 9.66 -12.55
C ALA A 4 -6.54 9.40 -11.63
N GLU A 5 -6.79 8.12 -11.31
CA GLU A 5 -7.88 7.73 -10.42
C GLU A 5 -7.65 8.26 -8.99
N TYR A 6 -6.40 8.27 -8.55
CA TYR A 6 -6.04 8.78 -7.22
C TYR A 6 -6.14 10.31 -7.12
N ILE A 7 -5.82 11.03 -8.20
CA ILE A 7 -6.08 12.47 -8.29
C ILE A 7 -7.59 12.73 -8.15
N GLN A 8 -8.44 11.96 -8.83
CA GLN A 8 -9.90 12.10 -8.67
C GLN A 8 -10.35 11.89 -7.22
N PHE A 9 -9.78 10.90 -6.53
CA PHE A 9 -10.01 10.69 -5.10
C PHE A 9 -9.64 11.94 -4.28
N ILE A 10 -8.44 12.49 -4.48
CA ILE A 10 -7.97 13.71 -3.80
C ILE A 10 -8.92 14.89 -4.08
N GLU A 11 -9.18 15.20 -5.35
CA GLU A 11 -9.98 16.36 -5.76
C GLU A 11 -11.46 16.23 -5.38
N SER A 12 -11.96 15.01 -5.14
CA SER A 12 -13.32 14.77 -4.62
C SER A 12 -13.46 14.94 -3.10
N GLY A 13 -12.38 15.35 -2.41
CA GLY A 13 -12.36 15.49 -0.96
C GLY A 13 -11.97 14.22 -0.20
N GLY A 14 -11.23 13.31 -0.84
CA GLY A 14 -10.81 12.04 -0.24
C GLY A 14 -10.06 12.21 1.08
N TYR A 15 -9.19 13.23 1.20
CA TYR A 15 -8.43 13.55 2.41
C TYR A 15 -9.17 14.47 3.40
N THR A 16 -10.41 14.88 3.10
CA THR A 16 -11.21 15.76 3.99
C THR A 16 -12.51 15.10 4.46
N ASN A 17 -12.90 13.97 3.88
CA ASN A 17 -14.08 13.21 4.26
C ASN A 17 -13.75 12.07 5.23
N PHE A 18 -13.96 12.29 6.54
CA PHE A 18 -13.65 11.32 7.59
C PHE A 18 -14.38 9.97 7.44
N ASN A 19 -15.54 9.92 6.76
CA ASN A 19 -16.31 8.68 6.60
C ASN A 19 -15.60 7.62 5.74
N LEU A 20 -14.56 8.01 4.98
CA LEU A 20 -13.79 7.11 4.14
C LEU A 20 -12.68 6.39 4.92
N TRP A 21 -12.37 6.83 6.14
CA TRP A 21 -11.14 6.44 6.83
C TRP A 21 -11.43 5.55 8.04
N HIS A 22 -10.52 4.61 8.32
CA HIS A 22 -10.41 4.08 9.67
C HIS A 22 -10.08 5.20 10.67
N SER A 23 -10.53 5.06 11.92
CA SER A 23 -10.28 6.06 12.98
C SER A 23 -8.79 6.41 13.10
N ASP A 24 -7.93 5.40 13.24
CA ASP A 24 -6.47 5.60 13.34
C ASP A 24 -5.87 6.22 12.06
N GLY A 25 -6.47 5.91 10.90
CA GLY A 25 -6.08 6.51 9.62
C GLY A 25 -6.45 7.98 9.53
N TRP A 26 -7.64 8.34 9.99
CA TRP A 26 -8.11 9.72 10.08
C TRP A 26 -7.24 10.53 11.03
N GLU A 27 -6.93 10.00 12.22
CA GLU A 27 -6.02 10.64 13.15
C GLU A 27 -4.62 10.80 12.53
N PHE A 28 -4.10 9.75 11.88
CA PHE A 28 -2.79 9.79 11.23
C PHE A 28 -2.67 10.91 10.18
N ILE A 29 -3.63 11.03 9.25
CA ILE A 29 -3.53 12.07 8.22
C ILE A 29 -3.66 13.48 8.78
N ASN A 30 -4.49 13.67 9.80
CA ASN A 30 -4.69 14.99 10.42
C ASN A 30 -3.47 15.40 11.26
N ASN A 31 -2.94 14.50 12.07
CA ASN A 31 -1.78 14.80 12.93
C ASN A 31 -0.50 15.08 12.12
N ASN A 32 -0.41 14.57 10.89
CA ASN A 32 0.75 14.72 10.01
C ASN A 32 0.50 15.65 8.82
N ASP A 33 -0.66 16.33 8.75
CA ASP A 33 -1.08 17.19 7.63
C ASP A 33 -0.95 16.53 6.24
N ILE A 34 -1.26 15.24 6.14
CA ILE A 34 -1.14 14.46 4.90
C ILE A 34 -2.35 14.75 4.01
N LYS A 35 -2.07 15.20 2.77
CA LYS A 35 -3.09 15.62 1.79
C LYS A 35 -2.98 14.92 0.44
N ALA A 36 -1.94 14.09 0.26
CA ALA A 36 -1.60 13.39 -0.97
C ALA A 36 -0.61 12.25 -0.63
N PRO A 37 -0.33 11.33 -1.58
CA PRO A 37 0.70 10.32 -1.41
C PRO A 37 2.06 10.96 -1.10
N LEU A 38 2.93 10.22 -0.42
CA LEU A 38 4.25 10.73 -0.07
C LEU A 38 5.02 11.18 -1.33
N TYR A 39 5.71 12.31 -1.20
CA TYR A 39 6.45 13.01 -2.25
C TYR A 39 5.61 13.80 -3.27
N TRP A 40 4.28 13.85 -3.15
CA TRP A 40 3.44 14.64 -4.05
C TRP A 40 3.31 16.10 -3.61
N TYR A 41 3.31 17.00 -4.59
CA TYR A 41 3.16 18.45 -4.40
C TYR A 41 2.29 19.03 -5.51
N LYS A 42 1.45 20.01 -5.18
CA LYS A 42 0.66 20.74 -6.17
C LYS A 42 1.36 22.07 -6.47
N ILE A 43 1.82 22.25 -7.71
CA ILE A 43 2.52 23.45 -8.18
C ILE A 43 1.70 24.03 -9.33
N GLU A 44 1.26 25.28 -9.19
CA GLU A 44 0.43 25.97 -10.19
C GLU A 44 -0.80 25.15 -10.64
N GLY A 45 -1.44 24.47 -9.69
CA GLY A 45 -2.61 23.63 -9.93
C GLY A 45 -2.32 22.24 -10.51
N LYS A 46 -1.05 21.90 -10.80
CA LYS A 46 -0.65 20.59 -11.34
C LYS A 46 0.09 19.74 -10.31
N TRP A 47 -0.23 18.45 -10.29
CA TRP A 47 0.43 17.49 -9.41
C TRP A 47 1.82 17.12 -9.94
N HIS A 48 2.81 17.21 -9.05
CA HIS A 48 4.19 16.82 -9.24
C HIS A 48 4.59 15.86 -8.13
N HIS A 49 5.66 15.08 -8.35
CA HIS A 49 6.25 14.25 -7.32
C HIS A 49 7.78 14.22 -7.40
N TYR A 50 8.45 13.96 -6.28
CA TYR A 50 9.87 13.63 -6.30
C TYR A 50 10.07 12.15 -6.60
N THR A 51 10.95 11.90 -7.56
CA THR A 51 11.48 10.56 -7.89
C THR A 51 12.99 10.55 -7.67
N PHE A 52 13.66 9.41 -7.89
CA PHE A 52 15.12 9.37 -7.93
C PHE A 52 15.75 10.25 -9.02
N ASN A 53 14.96 10.66 -10.02
CA ASN A 53 15.36 11.58 -11.08
C ASN A 53 14.95 13.04 -10.80
N GLY A 54 14.60 13.38 -9.56
CA GLY A 54 14.16 14.72 -9.15
C GLY A 54 12.66 14.95 -9.28
N LEU A 55 12.27 16.23 -9.23
CA LEU A 55 10.87 16.68 -9.31
C LEU A 55 10.34 16.51 -10.74
N GLN A 56 9.23 15.79 -10.88
CA GLN A 56 8.58 15.53 -12.17
C GLN A 56 7.07 15.72 -12.07
N ALA A 57 6.41 16.06 -13.18
CA ALA A 57 4.96 16.02 -13.23
C ALA A 57 4.47 14.58 -13.00
N VAL A 58 3.38 14.41 -12.25
CA VAL A 58 2.80 13.09 -12.02
C VAL A 58 2.30 12.52 -13.34
N ASN A 59 2.79 11.34 -13.71
CA ASN A 59 2.28 10.61 -14.86
C ASN A 59 0.99 9.88 -14.49
N GLU A 60 -0.14 10.38 -14.99
CA GLU A 60 -1.48 9.90 -14.71
C GLU A 60 -1.72 8.41 -15.03
N ASN A 61 -0.98 7.84 -15.97
CA ASN A 61 -1.15 6.44 -16.42
C ASN A 61 -0.39 5.43 -15.56
N LEU A 62 0.56 5.87 -14.73
CA LEU A 62 1.31 5.00 -13.84
C LEU A 62 0.50 4.64 -12.59
N PRO A 63 0.79 3.50 -11.94
CA PRO A 63 0.15 3.17 -10.68
C PRO A 63 0.52 4.17 -9.59
N VAL A 64 -0.45 4.47 -8.72
CA VAL A 64 -0.19 5.28 -7.52
C VAL A 64 0.75 4.54 -6.57
N GLN A 65 1.76 5.25 -6.09
CA GLN A 65 2.81 4.72 -5.23
C GLN A 65 3.02 5.56 -3.97
N HIS A 66 3.69 4.98 -2.99
CA HIS A 66 4.02 5.62 -1.71
C HIS A 66 2.78 6.02 -0.89
N VAL A 67 1.79 5.13 -0.88
CA VAL A 67 0.57 5.25 -0.08
C VAL A 67 0.63 4.32 1.12
N SER A 68 0.13 4.79 2.26
CA SER A 68 -0.08 4.00 3.47
C SER A 68 -1.21 2.98 3.28
N TYR A 69 -1.32 2.03 4.21
CA TYR A 69 -2.49 1.14 4.25
C TYR A 69 -3.79 1.93 4.45
N TYR A 70 -3.76 2.99 5.28
CA TYR A 70 -4.93 3.82 5.55
C TYR A 70 -5.43 4.54 4.30
N GLU A 71 -4.52 5.11 3.51
CA GLU A 71 -4.82 5.70 2.22
C GLU A 71 -5.37 4.67 1.22
N ALA A 72 -4.76 3.49 1.18
CA ALA A 72 -5.23 2.40 0.32
C ALA A 72 -6.65 1.94 0.67
N PHE A 73 -6.95 1.83 1.96
CA PHE A 73 -8.29 1.53 2.45
C PHE A 73 -9.29 2.63 2.10
N ALA A 74 -8.97 3.90 2.40
CA ALA A 74 -9.88 5.01 2.14
C ALA A 74 -10.19 5.21 0.67
N PHE A 75 -9.20 4.98 -0.20
CA PHE A 75 -9.41 4.96 -1.64
C PHE A 75 -10.35 3.82 -2.07
N ALA A 76 -10.19 2.61 -1.50
CA ALA A 76 -11.06 1.48 -1.80
C ALA A 76 -12.52 1.75 -1.39
N GLU A 77 -12.73 2.28 -0.18
CA GLU A 77 -14.05 2.71 0.31
C GLU A 77 -14.68 3.75 -0.62
N TRP A 78 -13.92 4.77 -1.03
CA TRP A 78 -14.39 5.78 -1.98
C TRP A 78 -14.83 5.20 -3.33
N LYS A 79 -14.13 4.17 -3.81
CA LYS A 79 -14.52 3.44 -5.03
C LYS A 79 -15.72 2.50 -4.82
N GLY A 80 -16.23 2.33 -3.60
CA GLY A 80 -17.25 1.32 -3.29
C GLY A 80 -16.72 -0.10 -3.46
N MET A 81 -15.44 -0.30 -3.17
CA MET A 81 -14.70 -1.56 -3.28
C MET A 81 -13.95 -1.82 -1.96
N ARG A 82 -13.08 -2.82 -1.94
CA ARG A 82 -12.23 -3.15 -0.79
C ARG A 82 -10.83 -3.52 -1.22
N LEU A 83 -9.93 -3.64 -0.25
CA LEU A 83 -8.65 -4.32 -0.46
C LEU A 83 -8.85 -5.85 -0.46
N PRO A 84 -8.14 -6.60 -1.30
CA PRO A 84 -8.17 -8.06 -1.26
C PRO A 84 -7.55 -8.55 0.05
N THR A 85 -8.01 -9.70 0.55
CA THR A 85 -7.23 -10.47 1.53
C THR A 85 -5.95 -10.99 0.87
N GLU A 86 -4.94 -11.30 1.67
CA GLU A 86 -3.69 -11.86 1.14
C GLU A 86 -3.91 -13.23 0.45
N PHE A 87 -4.95 -13.95 0.86
CA PHE A 87 -5.32 -15.24 0.29
C PHE A 87 -5.99 -15.09 -1.08
N GLU A 88 -6.94 -14.15 -1.21
CA GLU A 88 -7.55 -13.81 -2.50
C GLU A 88 -6.49 -13.34 -3.50
N TRP A 89 -5.57 -12.49 -3.04
CA TRP A 89 -4.46 -12.01 -3.86
C TRP A 89 -3.58 -13.17 -4.35
N GLU A 90 -3.19 -14.10 -3.46
CA GLU A 90 -2.32 -15.23 -3.81
C GLU A 90 -2.96 -16.19 -4.82
N VAL A 91 -4.25 -16.47 -4.67
CA VAL A 91 -5.01 -17.32 -5.59
C VAL A 91 -5.14 -16.66 -6.96
N ALA A 92 -5.38 -15.36 -7.00
CA ALA A 92 -5.56 -14.61 -8.24
C ALA A 92 -4.23 -14.19 -8.91
N ALA A 93 -3.08 -14.35 -8.25
CA ALA A 93 -1.79 -13.85 -8.70
C ALA A 93 -1.34 -14.32 -10.09
N ASP A 94 -1.83 -15.47 -10.55
CA ASP A 94 -1.52 -16.01 -11.89
C ASP A 94 -2.47 -15.46 -12.99
N GLN A 95 -3.48 -14.65 -12.62
CA GLN A 95 -4.49 -14.09 -13.52
C GLN A 95 -4.20 -12.63 -13.91
N PHE A 96 -3.16 -12.01 -13.33
CA PHE A 96 -2.78 -10.63 -13.62
C PHE A 96 -1.27 -10.42 -13.48
N SER A 97 -0.77 -9.35 -14.10
CA SER A 97 0.61 -8.92 -13.90
C SER A 97 0.77 -8.14 -12.60
N TRP A 98 1.81 -8.50 -11.84
CA TRP A 98 2.23 -7.84 -10.60
C TRP A 98 3.74 -7.62 -10.62
N GLY A 99 4.24 -6.88 -9.62
CA GLY A 99 5.68 -6.62 -9.45
C GLY A 99 6.11 -5.17 -9.71
N GLN A 100 5.19 -4.28 -10.08
CA GLN A 100 5.48 -2.85 -10.17
C GLN A 100 5.52 -2.20 -8.78
N LEU A 101 4.57 -2.54 -7.91
CA LEU A 101 4.48 -2.04 -6.53
C LEU A 101 4.02 -3.16 -5.60
N TRP A 102 4.44 -3.09 -4.34
CA TRP A 102 3.86 -3.92 -3.28
C TRP A 102 2.41 -3.52 -3.07
N GLU A 103 1.49 -4.47 -3.12
CA GLU A 103 0.05 -4.16 -3.06
C GLU A 103 -0.48 -4.45 -1.67
N TRP A 104 -1.05 -3.45 -1.02
CA TRP A 104 -1.67 -3.61 0.30
C TRP A 104 -2.84 -4.60 0.25
N THR A 105 -2.92 -5.44 1.28
CA THR A 105 -4.03 -6.38 1.50
C THR A 105 -4.76 -6.02 2.79
N SER A 106 -6.00 -6.47 2.96
CA SER A 106 -6.77 -6.34 4.20
C SER A 106 -6.36 -7.34 5.30
N SER A 107 -5.26 -8.07 5.12
CA SER A 107 -4.82 -9.13 6.02
C SER A 107 -3.71 -8.67 6.95
N ALA A 108 -3.97 -8.78 8.26
CA ALA A 108 -2.96 -8.56 9.28
C ALA A 108 -1.82 -9.59 9.15
N TYR A 109 -0.60 -9.16 9.45
CA TYR A 109 0.57 -10.05 9.43
C TYR A 109 0.59 -10.96 10.66
N LEU A 110 -0.21 -12.02 10.60
CA LEU A 110 -0.33 -13.05 11.62
C LEU A 110 0.39 -14.34 11.20
N PRO A 111 0.78 -15.20 12.17
CA PRO A 111 1.26 -16.54 11.84
C PRO A 111 0.16 -17.33 11.13
N TYR A 112 0.53 -18.05 10.07
CA TYR A 112 -0.37 -19.06 9.52
C TYR A 112 -0.55 -20.22 10.52
N PRO A 113 -1.67 -20.95 10.48
CA PRO A 113 -1.89 -22.11 11.32
C PRO A 113 -0.72 -23.10 11.23
N GLY A 114 -0.19 -23.52 12.39
CA GLY A 114 0.95 -24.43 12.46
C GLY A 114 2.34 -23.78 12.28
N PHE A 115 2.43 -22.45 12.14
CA PHE A 115 3.72 -21.76 12.14
C PHE A 115 4.49 -22.01 13.43
N GLN A 116 5.76 -22.43 13.29
CA GLN A 116 6.69 -22.63 14.39
C GLN A 116 7.97 -21.83 14.15
N LYS A 117 8.54 -21.26 15.22
CA LYS A 117 9.82 -20.58 15.16
C LYS A 117 10.94 -21.61 15.25
N ALA A 118 11.97 -21.47 14.42
CA ALA A 118 13.21 -22.21 14.62
C ALA A 118 13.86 -21.82 15.95
N PRO A 119 14.54 -22.74 16.66
CA PRO A 119 15.27 -22.38 17.86
C PRO A 119 16.44 -21.42 17.55
N GLY A 120 16.77 -20.55 18.51
CA GLY A 120 17.89 -19.59 18.40
C GLY A 120 17.57 -18.36 17.54
N ALA A 121 18.63 -17.62 17.18
CA ALA A 121 18.53 -16.31 16.52
C ALA A 121 17.76 -16.33 15.17
N LEU A 122 17.76 -17.47 14.46
CA LEU A 122 17.05 -17.60 13.19
C LEU A 122 15.52 -17.50 13.36
N GLY A 123 14.98 -17.93 14.50
CA GLY A 123 13.54 -17.84 14.81
C GLY A 123 13.03 -16.42 15.02
N GLU A 124 13.92 -15.46 15.25
CA GLU A 124 13.57 -14.05 15.45
C GLU A 124 13.28 -13.32 14.14
N TYR A 125 13.65 -13.89 12.99
CA TYR A 125 13.64 -13.18 11.71
C TYR A 125 12.26 -12.61 11.36
N ASN A 126 11.19 -13.38 11.62
CA ASN A 126 9.82 -13.02 11.24
C ASN A 126 8.85 -12.99 12.42
N GLY A 127 8.86 -14.05 13.24
CA GLY A 127 7.76 -14.31 14.16
C GLY A 127 7.64 -13.36 15.36
N LYS A 128 8.63 -12.47 15.60
CA LYS A 128 8.52 -11.41 16.63
C LYS A 128 7.79 -10.17 16.13
N PHE A 129 7.58 -10.06 14.82
CA PHE A 129 6.98 -8.91 14.15
C PHE A 129 5.51 -9.13 13.77
N MET A 130 4.93 -10.29 14.11
CA MET A 130 3.55 -10.68 13.77
C MET A 130 2.51 -10.01 14.69
N VAL A 131 2.58 -8.69 14.80
CA VAL A 131 1.67 -7.83 15.57
C VAL A 131 1.73 -6.41 14.99
N ASN A 132 0.59 -5.71 14.93
CA ASN A 132 0.48 -4.31 14.50
C ASN A 132 1.01 -4.01 13.08
N GLN A 133 0.94 -4.99 12.17
CA GLN A 133 1.39 -4.84 10.78
C GLN A 133 0.38 -5.44 9.80
N GLN A 134 0.35 -4.90 8.59
CA GLN A 134 -0.48 -5.35 7.49
C GLN A 134 0.38 -5.97 6.39
N VAL A 135 -0.17 -6.97 5.71
CA VAL A 135 0.52 -7.69 4.63
C VAL A 135 0.43 -6.92 3.32
N LEU A 136 1.55 -6.86 2.60
CA LEU A 136 1.61 -6.51 1.19
C LEU A 136 2.07 -7.72 0.38
N ARG A 137 1.55 -7.82 -0.85
CA ARG A 137 1.87 -8.90 -1.79
C ARG A 137 2.49 -8.40 -3.08
N GLY A 138 3.00 -9.35 -3.87
CA GLY A 138 3.66 -9.08 -5.15
C GLY A 138 5.15 -8.81 -5.01
N ALA A 139 5.57 -7.68 -5.57
CA ALA A 139 6.92 -7.14 -5.56
C ALA A 139 6.86 -5.68 -6.03
N SER A 140 7.96 -4.95 -5.95
CA SER A 140 8.08 -3.62 -6.53
C SER A 140 9.22 -3.50 -7.53
N VAL A 141 9.28 -2.37 -8.25
CA VAL A 141 10.41 -1.98 -9.10
C VAL A 141 11.76 -1.98 -8.37
N ALA A 142 11.77 -1.89 -7.03
CA ALA A 142 12.97 -1.95 -6.20
C ALA A 142 13.27 -3.36 -5.65
N THR A 143 12.44 -4.36 -5.96
CA THR A 143 12.64 -5.75 -5.53
C THR A 143 13.59 -6.46 -6.50
N ALA A 144 14.63 -7.09 -5.97
CA ALA A 144 15.62 -7.79 -6.79
C ALA A 144 15.00 -8.93 -7.62
N CYS A 145 15.52 -9.14 -8.84
CA CYS A 145 15.16 -10.27 -9.68
C CYS A 145 15.33 -11.59 -8.90
N ASN A 146 14.40 -12.53 -9.08
CA ASN A 146 14.35 -13.84 -8.42
C ASN A 146 14.10 -13.84 -6.90
N HIS A 147 13.85 -12.68 -6.27
CA HIS A 147 13.46 -12.63 -4.85
C HIS A 147 11.98 -12.94 -4.63
N SER A 148 11.14 -12.50 -5.57
CA SER A 148 9.69 -12.52 -5.44
C SER A 148 9.11 -13.91 -5.66
N ARG A 149 8.03 -14.19 -4.92
CA ARG A 149 7.21 -15.39 -5.04
C ARG A 149 5.77 -14.97 -4.84
N LYS A 150 4.81 -15.62 -5.49
CA LYS A 150 3.39 -15.33 -5.23
C LYS A 150 2.98 -15.55 -3.76
N THR A 151 3.72 -16.41 -3.04
CA THR A 151 3.55 -16.69 -1.60
C THR A 151 4.35 -15.76 -0.68
N TYR A 152 5.11 -14.81 -1.23
CA TYR A 152 5.90 -13.88 -0.42
C TYR A 152 4.99 -12.89 0.30
N ARG A 153 5.19 -12.75 1.61
CA ARG A 153 4.44 -11.82 2.48
C ARG A 153 5.38 -10.72 2.92
N ASN A 154 5.29 -9.55 2.30
CA ASN A 154 5.90 -8.35 2.85
C ASN A 154 4.98 -7.79 3.95
N PHE A 155 5.52 -7.07 4.91
CA PHE A 155 4.73 -6.56 6.02
C PHE A 155 5.29 -5.24 6.54
N PHE A 156 4.39 -4.30 6.82
CA PHE A 156 4.73 -3.00 7.37
C PHE A 156 3.62 -2.49 8.29
N ALA A 157 3.97 -1.57 9.18
CA ALA A 157 2.99 -0.86 9.97
C ALA A 157 2.04 -0.07 9.05
N PRO A 158 0.73 -0.01 9.34
CA PRO A 158 -0.27 0.67 8.51
C PRO A 158 0.09 2.09 8.02
N PRO A 159 0.67 3.00 8.83
CA PRO A 159 0.97 4.37 8.38
C PRO A 159 2.19 4.47 7.44
N SER A 160 2.87 3.36 7.11
CA SER A 160 4.11 3.41 6.32
C SER A 160 3.87 3.81 4.87
N GLN A 161 4.41 4.97 4.44
CA GLN A 161 4.28 5.47 3.06
C GLN A 161 5.57 5.35 2.22
N TRP A 162 6.74 5.27 2.85
CA TRP A 162 8.04 5.31 2.14
C TRP A 162 8.33 4.09 1.26
N ILE A 163 7.59 3.01 1.46
CA ILE A 163 7.69 1.78 0.69
C ILE A 163 7.19 2.06 -0.74
N PHE A 164 7.69 1.32 -1.74
CA PHE A 164 7.06 1.28 -3.07
C PHE A 164 5.74 0.51 -3.02
N SER A 165 4.79 1.00 -2.23
CA SER A 165 3.46 0.45 -2.00
C SER A 165 2.43 1.09 -2.92
N GLY A 166 1.46 0.30 -3.37
CA GLY A 166 0.34 0.72 -4.22
C GLY A 166 -0.95 -0.02 -3.88
N ILE A 167 -1.95 0.12 -4.74
CA ILE A 167 -3.32 -0.33 -4.49
C ILE A 167 -3.81 -1.25 -5.63
N ARG A 168 -4.35 -2.40 -5.25
CA ARG A 168 -5.21 -3.25 -6.08
C ARG A 168 -6.54 -3.44 -5.36
N LEU A 169 -7.64 -3.24 -6.08
CA LEU A 169 -8.98 -3.38 -5.54
C LEU A 169 -9.53 -4.78 -5.77
N ALA A 170 -10.42 -5.19 -4.87
CA ALA A 170 -11.23 -6.40 -4.97
C ALA A 170 -12.70 -6.05 -4.72
N LYS A 171 -13.59 -6.92 -5.20
CA LYS A 171 -15.02 -6.86 -4.91
C LYS A 171 -15.50 -8.27 -4.63
#